data_AF-A0A6A4CLD3-F1
#
_entry.id   AF-A0A6A4CLD3-F1
#
_cell.length_a   1.000
_cell.length_b   1.000
_cell.length_c   1.000
_cell.angle_alpha   90.00
_cell.angle_beta   90.00
_cell.angle_gamma   90.00
#
_symmetry.space_group_name_H-M   'P 1'
#
loop_
_entity.id
_entity.type
_entity.pdbx_description
1 polymer ?
#
loop_
_entity_poly.entity_id
_entity_poly.type
_entity_poly.pdbx_seq_one_letter_code
_entity_poly.pdbx_strand_id
1 'polypeptide(L)' 'MVLKGEEAQLGYRAAREAWKMADKFELSEDGLLYFLGANRRWGGERTEETTLRLVVPTTMVQEILQNCHDSLEGGH' A
#
# COMPACT_ATOMS: atom_id res chain seq x y z
N MET A 1 19.71 6.67 -4.26
CA MET A 1 19.49 6.83 -2.80
C MET A 1 19.34 5.44 -2.22
N VAL A 2 20.42 4.87 -1.66
CA VAL A 2 20.37 3.53 -1.05
C VAL A 2 19.76 3.71 0.33
N LEU A 3 18.59 3.11 0.56
CA LEU A 3 18.00 3.02 1.90
C LEU A 3 18.88 2.08 2.71
N LYS A 4 19.89 2.65 3.39
CA LYS A 4 20.71 1.93 4.34
C LYS A 4 19.84 1.78 5.58
N GLY A 5 19.22 0.61 5.72
CA GLY A 5 18.46 0.26 6.91
C GLY A 5 19.38 0.32 8.11
N GLU A 6 19.32 1.42 8.86
CA GLU A 6 19.80 1.43 10.22
C GLU A 6 18.96 0.40 10.96
N GLU A 7 19.57 -0.74 11.32
CA GLU A 7 19.02 -1.66 12.31
C GLU A 7 19.06 -0.95 13.68
N ALA A 8 18.25 0.09 13.83
CA ALA A 8 17.82 0.51 15.16
C ALA A 8 17.20 -0.74 15.78
N GLN A 9 17.77 -1.23 16.89
CA GLN A 9 17.21 -2.37 17.63
C GLN A 9 15.77 -1.99 18.00
N LEU A 10 14.82 -2.43 17.18
CA LEU A 10 13.42 -2.24 17.43
C LEU A 10 13.13 -3.01 18.70
N GLY A 11 12.83 -2.31 19.80
CA GLY A 11 12.37 -2.95 21.02
C GLY A 11 11.20 -3.88 20.68
N TYR A 12 11.08 -5.01 21.40
CA TYR A 12 10.12 -6.07 21.11
C TYR A 12 8.71 -5.58 20.74
N ARG A 13 8.21 -4.54 21.43
CA ARG A 13 6.92 -3.91 21.14
C ARG A 13 6.87 -3.28 19.75
N ALA A 14 7.89 -2.55 19.34
CA ALA A 14 7.97 -1.92 18.02
C ALA A 14 8.07 -2.97 16.91
N ALA A 15 8.88 -4.02 17.11
CA ALA A 15 8.97 -5.14 16.17
C ALA A 15 7.62 -5.86 16.01
N ARG A 16 6.91 -6.10 17.13
CA ARG A 16 5.59 -6.72 17.12
C ARG A 16 4.53 -5.88 16.42
N GLU A 17 4.52 -4.57 16.64
CA GLU A 17 3.58 -3.67 15.97
C GLU A 17 3.91 -3.53 14.48
N ALA A 18 5.19 -3.49 14.11
CA ALA A 18 5.62 -3.51 12.71
C ALA A 18 5.18 -4.80 12.01
N TRP A 19 5.36 -5.95 12.64
CA TRP A 19 4.93 -7.24 12.09
C TRP A 19 3.40 -7.30 11.93
N LYS A 20 2.64 -6.88 12.94
CA LYS A 20 1.17 -6.78 12.87
C LYS A 20 0.70 -5.83 11.76
N MET A 21 1.49 -4.82 11.44
CA MET A 21 1.17 -3.89 10.35
C MET A 21 1.54 -4.51 8.99
N ALA A 22 2.68 -5.19 8.89
CA ALA A 22 3.14 -5.88 7.68
C ALA A 22 2.17 -6.99 7.25
N ASP A 23 1.54 -7.69 8.20
CA ASP A 23 0.49 -8.71 7.96
C ASP A 23 -0.73 -8.17 7.18
N LYS A 24 -0.92 -6.84 7.16
CA LYS A 24 -1.98 -6.19 6.36
C LYS A 24 -1.55 -5.87 4.94
N PHE A 25 -0.34 -6.24 4.53
CA PHE A 25 0.13 -6.00 3.19
C PHE A 25 0.41 -7.31 2.46
N GLU A 26 0.05 -7.35 1.18
CA GLU A 26 0.28 -8.47 0.29
C GLU A 26 1.09 -7.98 -0.91
N LEU A 27 2.17 -8.68 -1.23
CA LEU A 27 2.99 -8.39 -2.40
C LEU A 27 2.58 -9.35 -3.53
N SER A 28 2.06 -8.81 -4.63
CA SER A 28 1.77 -9.58 -5.84
C SER A 28 3.05 -10.07 -6.52
N GLU A 29 2.93 -11.09 -7.36
CA GLU A 29 3.99 -11.58 -8.24
C GLU A 29 4.55 -10.47 -9.14
N ASP A 30 3.73 -9.50 -9.51
CA ASP A 30 4.12 -8.33 -10.30
C ASP A 30 4.91 -7.27 -9.50
N GLY A 31 5.21 -7.53 -8.22
CA GLY A 31 5.92 -6.60 -7.34
C GLY A 31 5.07 -5.45 -6.82
N LEU A 32 3.74 -5.52 -6.97
CA LEU A 32 2.80 -4.51 -6.46
C LEU A 32 2.38 -4.81 -5.03
N LEU A 33 2.43 -3.80 -4.16
CA LEU A 33 2.06 -3.93 -2.75
C LEU A 33 0.61 -3.49 -2.54
N TYR A 34 -0.21 -4.38 -1.98
CA TYR A 34 -1.60 -4.14 -1.64
C TYR A 34 -1.78 -4.03 -0.14
N PHE A 35 -2.63 -3.12 0.30
CA PHE A 35 -3.08 -3.01 1.69
C PHE A 35 -4.46 -3.67 1.85
N LEU A 36 -4.50 -4.70 2.69
CA LEU A 36 -5.68 -5.40 3.17
C LEU A 36 -6.32 -4.57 4.29
N GLY A 37 -7.25 -3.69 3.90
CA GLY A 37 -7.93 -2.81 4.83
C GLY A 37 -9.37 -3.21 5.06
N ALA A 38 -9.75 -3.58 6.29
CA ALA A 38 -11.14 -3.45 6.72
C ALA A 38 -11.48 -1.95 6.68
N ASN A 39 -12.44 -1.56 5.85
CA ASN A 39 -12.80 -0.16 5.62
C ASN A 39 -13.44 0.46 6.88
N ARG A 40 -12.65 0.83 7.89
CA ARG A 40 -13.17 1.45 9.12
C ARG A 40 -13.21 2.97 9.08
N ARG A 41 -12.62 3.61 8.06
CA ARG A 41 -12.39 5.06 8.03
C ARG A 41 -13.29 5.84 7.06
N TRP A 42 -14.07 5.18 6.22
CA TRP A 42 -15.10 5.84 5.43
C TRP A 42 -16.45 5.48 6.02
N GLY A 43 -17.07 6.41 6.74
CA GLY A 43 -18.24 6.15 7.58
C GLY A 43 -19.38 5.45 6.85
N GLY A 44 -19.96 4.45 7.52
CA GLY A 44 -21.17 3.76 7.06
C GLY A 44 -20.89 2.31 6.65
N GLU A 45 -21.44 1.40 7.43
CA GLU A 45 -21.53 -0.04 7.19
C GLU A 45 -20.24 -0.88 7.16
N ARG A 46 -20.24 -1.91 8.03
CA ARG A 46 -19.37 -3.07 7.91
C ARG A 46 -19.81 -3.83 6.66
N THR A 47 -19.47 -3.34 5.47
CA THR A 47 -19.35 -4.26 4.34
C THR A 47 -18.12 -5.11 4.64
N GLU A 48 -18.34 -6.39 4.88
CA GLU A 48 -17.31 -7.43 4.99
C GLU A 48 -16.63 -7.68 3.62
N GLU A 49 -16.65 -6.69 2.74
CA GLU A 49 -15.90 -6.69 1.50
C GLU A 49 -14.46 -6.33 1.85
N THR A 50 -13.60 -7.33 1.78
CA THR A 50 -12.17 -7.17 2.02
C THR A 50 -11.62 -6.35 0.85
N THR A 51 -11.56 -5.03 1.01
CA THR A 51 -11.10 -4.15 -0.08
C THR A 51 -9.57 -4.13 -0.11
N LEU A 52 -9.01 -4.58 -1.22
CA LEU A 52 -7.59 -4.40 -1.53
C LEU A 52 -7.36 -2.99 -2.04
N ARG A 53 -6.38 -2.28 -1.47
CA ARG A 53 -5.97 -0.95 -1.93
C ARG A 53 -4.52 -1.01 -2.38
N LEU A 54 -4.24 -0.62 -3.63
CA LEU A 54 -2.87 -0.52 -4.13
C LEU A 54 -2.11 0.56 -3.36
N VAL A 55 -0.91 0.23 -2.87
CA VAL A 55 -0.01 1.17 -2.19
C VAL A 55 0.93 1.75 -3.23
N VAL A 56 0.84 3.06 -3.42
CA VAL A 56 1.68 3.80 -4.36
C VAL A 56 2.71 4.61 -3.58
N PRO A 57 4.01 4.40 -3.80
CA PRO A 57 5.04 5.29 -3.27
C PRO A 57 4.78 6.73 -3.71
N THR A 58 4.93 7.70 -2.81
CA THR A 58 4.69 9.12 -3.15
C THR A 58 5.59 9.61 -4.30
N THR A 59 6.75 9.00 -4.48
CA THR A 59 7.67 9.26 -5.58
C THR A 59 7.13 8.84 -6.95
N MET A 60 6.16 7.92 -7.00
CA MET A 60 5.56 7.40 -8.24
C MET A 60 4.16 7.98 -8.52
N VAL A 61 3.64 8.86 -7.66
CA VAL A 61 2.29 9.43 -7.81
C VAL A 61 2.12 10.14 -9.15
N GLN A 62 3.11 10.92 -9.59
CA GLN A 62 3.03 11.65 -10.86
C GLN A 62 2.97 10.73 -12.07
N GLU A 63 3.76 9.65 -12.07
CA GLU A 63 3.80 8.66 -13.15
C GLU A 63 2.47 7.92 -13.28
N ILE A 64 1.87 7.53 -12.15
CA ILE A 64 0.56 6.87 -12.16
C ILE A 64 -0.54 7.81 -12.65
N LEU A 65 -0.55 9.07 -12.18
CA LEU A 65 -1.53 10.05 -12.65
C LEU A 65 -1.40 10.31 -14.16
N GLN A 66 -0.18 10.36 -14.69
CA GLN A 66 0.06 10.51 -16.12
C GLN A 66 -0.42 9.27 -16.90
N ASN A 67 -0.08 8.05 -16.46
CA ASN A 67 -0.54 6.83 -17.11
C ASN A 67 -2.08 6.71 -17.13
N CYS A 68 -2.76 7.15 -16.06
CA CYS A 68 -4.22 7.20 -16.04
C CYS A 68 -4.78 8.19 -17.08
N HIS A 69 -4.12 9.33 -17.27
CA HIS A 69 -4.49 10.31 -18.29
C HIS A 69 -4.30 9.73 -19.70
N ASP A 70 -3.14 9.14 -19.97
CA ASP A 70 -2.81 8.56 -21.28
C ASP A 70 -3.71 7.37 -21.61
N SER A 71 -4.12 6.60 -20.61
CA SER A 71 -5.06 5.48 -20.78
C SER A 71 -6.49 5.95 -21.08
N LEU A 72 -6.89 7.14 -20.60
CA LEU A 72 -8.19 7.74 -20.92
C LEU A 72 -8.24 8.37 -22.31
N GLU A 73 -7.10 8.91 -22.77
CA GLU A 73 -6.99 9.53 -24.10
C GLU A 73 -6.61 8.54 -25.21
N GLY A 74 -5.99 7.41 -24.86
CA GLY A 74 -5.54 6.37 -25.79
C GLY A 74 -6.63 5.40 -26.29
N GLY A 75 -7.90 5.65 -26.00
CA GLY A 75 -9.03 4.86 -26.51
C GLY A 75 -9.22 5.09 -28.02
N HIS A 76 -8.66 4.19 -28.83
CA HIS A 76 -8.91 4.06 -30.26
C HIS A 76 -10.30 3.50 -30.58
#